data_AF-A0A7W1FKH8-F1
#
_entry.id   AF-A0A7W1FKH8-F1
#
_cell.length_a   1.000
_cell.length_b   1.000
_cell.length_c   1.000
_cell.angle_alpha   90.00
_cell.angle_beta   90.00
_cell.angle_gamma   90.00
#
_symmetry.space_group_name_H-M   'P 1'
#
loop_
_entity.id
_entity.type
_entity.pdbx_description
1 polymer ?
#
loop_
_entity_poly.entity_id
_entity_poly.type
_entity_poly.pdbx_seq_one_letter_code
_entity_poly.pdbx_strand_id
1 'polypeptide(L)' 'MTTPNMQTVLGLSGADAAILRAAQQARRIAAQSGTPLAVWQDGRVVQISATTEVSTPAPQQNPSGA' A
#
# COMPACT_ATOMS: atom_id res chain seq x y z
N MET A 1 -2.51 -34.25 15.46
CA MET A 1 -2.86 -33.54 14.22
C MET A 1 -2.88 -32.06 14.52
N THR A 2 -1.81 -31.35 14.17
CA THR A 2 -1.72 -29.89 14.38
C THR A 2 -1.38 -29.31 13.02
N THR A 3 -2.37 -28.71 12.36
CA THR A 3 -2.20 -28.09 11.05
C THR A 3 -1.29 -26.86 11.21
N PRO A 4 -0.15 -26.76 10.52
CA PRO A 4 0.68 -25.57 10.60
C PRO A 4 -0.11 -24.39 10.01
N ASN A 5 -0.25 -23.34 10.82
CA ASN A 5 -0.91 -22.09 10.45
C ASN A 5 -0.14 -21.49 9.26
N MET A 6 -0.70 -21.59 8.05
CA MET A 6 -0.02 -21.20 6.79
C MET A 6 0.25 -19.69 6.66
N GLN A 7 -0.17 -18.89 7.65
CA GLN A 7 0.02 -17.44 7.66
C GLN A 7 1.48 -17.01 7.90
N THR A 8 2.37 -17.94 8.28
CA THR A 8 3.80 -17.67 8.55
C THR A 8 4.74 -18.02 7.38
N VAL A 9 4.25 -18.68 6.32
CA VAL A 9 5.11 -19.32 5.29
C VAL A 9 5.48 -18.42 4.11
N LEU A 10 4.87 -17.25 3.96
CA LEU A 10 5.26 -16.33 2.90
C LEU A 10 6.21 -15.29 3.49
N GLY A 11 7.49 -15.33 3.08
CA GLY A 11 8.52 -14.33 3.39
C GLY A 11 8.22 -12.94 2.78
N LEU A 12 7.02 -12.44 3.03
CA LEU A 12 6.45 -11.22 2.48
C LEU A 12 7.05 -9.97 3.11
N SER A 13 7.62 -10.05 4.31
CA SER A 13 8.15 -8.86 5.00
C SER A 13 9.20 -8.10 4.17
N GLY A 14 10.05 -8.81 3.42
CA GLY A 14 11.02 -8.20 2.51
C GLY A 14 10.42 -7.73 1.19
N ALA A 15 9.44 -8.48 0.67
CA ALA A 15 8.71 -8.11 -0.55
C ALA A 15 7.85 -6.86 -0.33
N ASP A 16 7.16 -6.76 0.80
CA ASP A 16 6.42 -5.58 1.25
C ASP A 16 7.33 -4.37 1.38
N ALA A 17 8.51 -4.53 2.00
CA ALA A 17 9.49 -3.44 2.10
C ALA A 17 10.00 -2.99 0.71
N ALA A 18 10.22 -3.93 -0.22
CA ALA A 18 10.62 -3.60 -1.59
C ALA A 18 9.51 -2.89 -2.37
N ILE A 19 8.26 -3.34 -2.23
CA ILE A 19 7.07 -2.73 -2.83
C ILE A 19 6.87 -1.31 -2.29
N LEU A 20 7.00 -1.10 -0.98
CA LEU A 20 6.91 0.22 -0.36
C LEU A 20 7.99 1.18 -0.88
N ARG A 21 9.23 0.70 -1.02
CA ARG A 21 10.33 1.51 -1.60
C ARG A 21 10.08 1.85 -3.07
N ALA A 22 9.61 0.89 -3.86
CA ALA A 22 9.27 1.13 -5.26
C ALA A 22 8.14 2.17 -5.39
N ALA A 23 7.10 2.06 -4.55
CA ALA A 23 5.99 3.01 -4.53
C ALA A 23 6.45 4.42 -4.12
N GLN A 24 7.36 4.55 -3.15
CA GLN A 24 7.95 5.85 -2.78
C GLN A 24 8.76 6.46 -3.93
N GLN A 25 9.58 5.66 -4.60
CA GLN A 25 10.38 6.11 -5.75
C GLN A 25 9.47 6.59 -6.90
N ALA A 26 8.42 5.83 -7.22
CA ALA A 26 7.44 6.21 -8.24
C ALA A 26 6.77 7.56 -7.90
N ARG A 27 6.36 7.77 -6.64
CA ARG A 27 5.82 9.06 -6.19
C ARG A 27 6.81 10.20 -6.36
N ARG A 28 8.08 9.98 -6.01
CA ARG A 28 9.12 11.01 -6.15
C ARG A 28 9.32 11.43 -7.61
N ILE A 29 9.42 10.47 -8.53
CA ILE A 29 9.58 10.73 -9.95
C ILE A 29 8.36 11.49 -10.48
N ALA A 30 7.16 11.01 -10.17
CA ALA A 30 5.91 11.62 -10.57
C ALA A 30 5.75 13.07 -10.07
N ALA A 31 6.19 13.36 -8.84
CA ALA A 31 6.19 14.70 -8.28
C ALA A 31 7.18 15.64 -9.00
N GLN A 32 8.33 15.11 -9.44
CA GLN A 32 9.33 15.89 -10.18
C GLN A 32 8.90 16.19 -11.61
N SER A 33 8.22 15.25 -12.27
CA SER A 33 7.78 15.40 -13.67
C SER A 33 6.38 15.99 -13.82
N GLY A 34 5.65 16.17 -12.71
CA GLY A 34 4.23 16.55 -12.73
C GLY A 34 3.32 15.47 -13.33
N THR A 35 3.82 14.23 -13.45
CA THR A 35 3.06 13.12 -14.03
C THR A 35 2.08 12.56 -12.99
N PRO A 36 0.80 12.35 -13.31
CA PRO A 36 -0.15 11.75 -12.38
C PRO A 36 0.13 10.25 -12.18
N LEU A 37 -0.23 9.73 -11.01
CA LEU A 37 -0.10 8.31 -10.68
C LEU A 37 -1.45 7.60 -10.81
N ALA A 38 -1.46 6.42 -11.40
CA ALA A 38 -2.62 5.54 -11.41
C ALA A 38 -2.60 4.65 -10.15
N VAL A 39 -3.67 4.70 -9.37
CA VAL A 39 -3.85 3.86 -8.17
C VAL A 39 -5.17 3.10 -8.25
N TRP A 40 -5.18 1.90 -7.71
CA TRP A 40 -6.41 1.12 -7.57
C TRP A 40 -7.13 1.53 -6.28
N GLN A 41 -8.33 2.06 -6.40
CA GLN A 41 -9.16 2.51 -5.28
C GLN A 41 -10.62 2.13 -5.55
N ASP A 42 -11.28 1.53 -4.56
CA ASP A 42 -12.70 1.15 -4.63
C ASP A 42 -13.09 0.37 -5.90
N GLY A 43 -12.24 -0.59 -6.30
CA GLY A 43 -12.51 -1.44 -7.47
C GLY A 43 -12.32 -0.78 -8.84
N ARG A 44 -11.71 0.41 -8.89
CA ARG A 44 -11.40 1.12 -10.14
C ARG A 44 -10.01 1.74 -10.11
N VAL A 45 -9.45 1.99 -11.29
CA VAL A 45 -8.21 2.78 -11.44
C VAL A 45 -8.57 4.27 -11.41
N VAL A 46 -7.95 5.01 -10.50
CA VAL A 46 -8.06 6.48 -10.41
C VAL A 46 -6.69 7.11 -10.60
N GLN A 47 -6.65 8.30 -11.20
CA GLN A 47 -5.43 9.10 -11.30
C GLN A 47 -5.35 10.08 -10.14
N ILE A 48 -4.24 10.08 -9.43
CA ILE A 48 -3.95 11.02 -8.35
C ILE A 48 -2.75 11.89 -8.70
N SER A 49 -2.78 13.14 -8.28
CA SER A 49 -1.63 14.02 -8.35
C SER A 49 -0.53 13.49 -7.43
N ALA A 50 0.72 13.51 -7.90
CA ALA A 50 1.85 13.01 -7.11
C ALA A 50 2.11 13.80 -5.81
N THR A 51 1.56 15.02 -5.70
CA THR A 51 1.59 15.88 -4.52
C THR A 51 0.49 15.57 -3.50
N THR A 52 -0.52 14.79 -3.88
CA THR A 52 -1.57 14.39 -2.94
C THR A 52 -0.97 13.35 -2.01
N GLU A 53 -0.76 13.73 -0.75
CA GLU A 53 -0.55 12.78 0.33
C GLU A 53 -1.75 11.83 0.31
N VAL A 54 -1.55 10.63 -0.23
CA VAL A 54 -2.52 9.55 -0.08
C VAL A 54 -2.60 9.34 1.41
N SER A 55 -3.68 9.79 2.04
CA SER A 55 -4.01 9.41 3.40
C SER A 55 -4.05 7.90 3.38
N THR A 56 -2.98 7.27 3.84
CA THR A 56 -2.97 5.85 4.18
C THR A 56 -4.25 5.66 4.98
N PRO A 57 -5.22 4.83 4.54
CA PRO A 57 -6.32 4.51 5.42
C PRO A 57 -5.64 3.96 6.67
N ALA A 58 -5.75 4.71 7.77
CA ALA A 58 -5.26 4.25 9.06
C ALA A 58 -5.80 2.82 9.22
N PRO A 59 -4.98 1.85 9.67
CA PRO A 59 -5.51 0.51 9.94
C PRO A 59 -6.75 0.74 10.80
N GLN A 60 -7.94 0.39 10.28
CA GLN A 60 -9.20 0.60 10.99
C GLN A 60 -9.04 -0.10 12.34
N GLN A 61 -8.73 0.69 13.36
CA GLN A 61 -8.82 0.27 14.74
C GLN A 61 -10.31 0.09 14.97
N ASN A 62 -10.77 -1.14 14.72
CA ASN A 62 -12.07 -1.60 15.13
C ASN A 62 -12.15 -1.32 16.64
N PRO A 63 -13.06 -0.45 17.12
CA PRO A 63 -13.29 -0.33 18.54
C PRO A 63 -14.00 -1.62 18.98
N SER A 64 -13.22 -2.66 19.29
CA SER A 64 -13.70 -3.83 20.01
C SER A 64 -13.97 -3.40 21.45
N GLY A 65 -15.16 -2.86 21.68
CA GLY A 65 -15.75 -2.61 22.99
C GLY A 65 -17.17 -3.13 23.00
N ALA A 66 -17.36 -4.34 23.52
CA ALA A 66 -18.60 -4.84 24.11
C ALA A 66 -18.25 -6.01 25.04
#